data_AF-A0A3B9S1W1-F1
#
_entry.id   AF-A0A3B9S1W1-F1
#
_cell.length_a   1.000
_cell.length_b   1.000
_cell.length_c   1.000
_cell.angle_alpha   90.00
_cell.angle_beta   90.00
_cell.angle_gamma   90.00
#
_symmetry.space_group_name_H-M   'P 1'
#
loop_
_entity.id
_entity.type
_entity.pdbx_description
1 polymer ?
#
loop_
_entity_poly.entity_id
_entity_poly.type
_entity_poly.pdbx_seq_one_letter_code
_entity_poly.pdbx_strand_id
1 'polypeptide(L)'
;MRQYSIDRQNYHIFKTESGEKNPYVHFQWGKFDFRMTFKAGSKETVRKNPKKVFSAENGKQYLAKVFEVLFQGEWYEFVKPTAHGMTLEETLWSRNGHDYYVEFPKDIRSVAQVICAEELGMSLLETASA
;
A
#
# COMPACT_ATOMS: atom_id res chain seq x y z
N MET A 1 -8.35 11.97 -12.21
CA MET A 1 -8.44 11.36 -10.87
C MET A 1 -9.19 10.05 -11.02
N ARG A 2 -8.55 8.91 -10.74
CA ARG A 2 -9.18 7.58 -10.77
C ARG A 2 -9.74 7.25 -9.40
N GLN A 3 -10.80 6.45 -9.36
CA GLN A 3 -11.47 6.02 -8.13
C GLN A 3 -11.53 4.50 -8.06
N TYR A 4 -11.29 3.96 -6.88
CA TYR A 4 -11.46 2.55 -6.54
C TYR A 4 -12.51 2.43 -5.44
N SER A 5 -13.42 1.47 -5.57
CA SER A 5 -14.46 1.20 -4.57
C SER A 5 -14.34 -0.24 -4.08
N ILE A 6 -13.88 -0.43 -2.84
CA ILE A 6 -13.63 -1.74 -2.21
C ILE A 6 -14.36 -1.75 -0.87
N ASP A 7 -15.16 -2.78 -0.61
CA ASP A 7 -15.93 -2.94 0.63
C ASP A 7 -16.70 -1.69 1.07
N ARG A 8 -17.34 -1.03 0.09
CA ARG A 8 -18.11 0.22 0.26
C ARG A 8 -17.28 1.43 0.71
N GLN A 9 -15.95 1.33 0.62
CA GLN A 9 -15.01 2.43 0.82
C GLN A 9 -14.53 2.95 -0.52
N ASN A 10 -14.41 4.28 -0.63
CA ASN A 10 -13.97 4.94 -1.86
C ASN A 10 -12.55 5.50 -1.68
N TYR A 11 -11.68 5.17 -2.62
CA TYR A 11 -10.29 5.59 -2.66
C TYR A 11 -10.03 6.38 -3.94
N HIS A 12 -9.35 7.51 -3.82
CA HIS A 12 -9.10 8.42 -4.95
C HIS A 12 -7.60 8.54 -5.22
N ILE A 13 -7.17 8.31 -6.45
CA ILE A 13 -5.77 8.45 -6.85
C ILE A 13 -5.47 9.90 -7.21
N PHE A 14 -4.46 10.47 -6.55
CA PHE A 14 -3.97 11.84 -6.79
C PHE A 14 -2.79 11.88 -7.73
N LYS A 15 -1.80 11.01 -7.47
CA LYS A 15 -0.53 11.01 -8.21
C LYS A 15 0.02 9.60 -8.30
N THR A 16 0.53 9.28 -9.47
CA THR A 16 1.22 8.03 -9.76
C THR A 16 2.59 8.37 -10.33
N GLU A 17 3.64 7.72 -9.83
CA GLU A 17 5.01 7.90 -10.30
C GLU A 17 5.65 6.55 -10.58
N SER A 18 5.82 6.20 -11.85
CA SER A 18 6.24 4.87 -12.29
C SER A 18 7.77 4.71 -12.42
N GLY A 19 8.55 5.43 -11.61
CA GLY A 19 10.01 5.41 -11.69
C GLY A 19 10.61 4.01 -11.45
N GLU A 20 11.74 3.70 -12.08
CA GLU A 20 12.27 2.32 -12.09
C GLU A 20 12.69 1.77 -10.72
N LYS A 21 13.15 2.63 -9.81
CA LYS A 21 13.70 2.20 -8.50
C LYS A 21 12.64 2.14 -7.40
N ASN A 22 11.85 3.21 -7.25
CA ASN A 22 10.87 3.34 -6.19
C ASN A 22 9.58 3.97 -6.74
N PRO A 23 8.79 3.21 -7.53
CA PRO A 23 7.51 3.72 -7.99
C PRO A 23 6.55 3.89 -6.81
N TYR A 24 5.71 4.91 -6.85
CA TYR A 24 4.78 5.21 -5.77
C TYR A 24 3.43 5.72 -6.27
N VAL A 25 2.42 5.58 -5.41
CA VAL A 25 1.08 6.10 -5.63
C VAL A 25 0.66 6.91 -4.40
N HIS A 26 0.17 8.12 -4.64
CA HIS A 26 -0.53 8.94 -3.66
C HIS A 26 -2.02 8.78 -3.88
N PHE A 27 -2.74 8.44 -2.81
CA PHE A 27 -4.18 8.26 -2.84
C PHE A 27 -4.81 8.79 -1.55
N GLN A 28 -6.12 9.03 -1.57
CA GLN A 28 -6.87 9.38 -0.36
C GLN A 28 -7.98 8.39 -0.09
N TRP A 29 -8.31 8.28 1.19
CA TRP A 29 -9.57 7.73 1.69
C TRP A 29 -10.17 8.73 2.68
N GLY A 30 -11.43 9.14 2.44
CA GLY A 30 -12.07 10.19 3.22
C GLY A 30 -11.26 11.50 3.17
N LYS A 31 -10.70 11.89 4.32
CA LYS A 31 -9.84 13.09 4.48
C LYS A 31 -8.34 12.79 4.63
N PHE A 32 -7.97 11.51 4.53
CA PHE A 32 -6.62 11.06 4.83
C PHE A 32 -5.83 10.84 3.54
N ASP A 33 -4.66 11.44 3.46
CA ASP A 33 -3.69 11.23 2.40
C ASP A 33 -2.76 10.07 2.74
N PHE A 34 -2.57 9.20 1.75
CA PHE A 34 -1.72 8.03 1.84
C PHE A 34 -0.70 8.02 0.72
N ARG A 35 0.42 7.34 0.99
CA ARG A 35 1.43 7.02 0.01
C ARG A 35 1.83 5.56 0.13
N MET A 36 1.76 4.83 -0.97
CA MET A 36 2.35 3.49 -1.09
C MET A 36 3.56 3.56 -2.02
N THR A 37 4.74 3.19 -1.51
CA THR A 37 5.98 3.11 -2.29
C THR A 37 6.35 1.65 -2.48
N PHE A 38 6.61 1.28 -3.71
CA PHE A 38 7.11 -0.02 -4.11
C PHE A 38 8.62 0.02 -4.32
N LYS A 39 9.27 -1.13 -4.27
CA LYS A 39 10.69 -1.29 -4.59
C LYS A 39 10.85 -2.47 -5.54
N ALA A 40 11.75 -2.33 -6.51
CA ALA A 40 12.15 -3.45 -7.34
C ALA A 40 12.65 -4.63 -6.48
N GLY A 41 12.06 -5.81 -6.69
CA GLY A 41 12.43 -7.04 -6.01
C GLY A 41 13.77 -7.55 -6.55
N SER A 42 14.70 -7.89 -5.65
CA SER A 42 15.84 -8.73 -6.03
C SER A 42 15.41 -10.19 -6.05
N LYS A 43 16.15 -11.05 -6.78
CA LYS A 43 15.90 -12.51 -6.83
C LYS A 43 15.78 -13.14 -5.44
N GLU A 44 16.49 -12.61 -4.45
CA GLU A 44 16.47 -13.11 -3.07
C GLU A 44 15.20 -12.69 -2.32
N THR A 45 14.76 -11.43 -2.45
CA THR A 45 13.57 -10.93 -1.76
C THR A 45 12.29 -11.55 -2.30
N VAL A 46 12.25 -11.84 -3.60
CA VAL A 46 11.14 -12.55 -4.27
C VAL A 46 11.03 -13.98 -3.73
N ARG A 47 12.15 -14.68 -3.56
CA ARG A 47 12.17 -16.05 -2.98
C ARG A 47 11.66 -16.08 -1.54
N LYS A 48 11.96 -15.06 -0.74
CA LYS A 48 11.54 -15.00 0.66
C LYS A 48 10.06 -14.65 0.84
N ASN A 49 9.46 -13.88 -0.09
CA ASN A 49 8.09 -13.37 0.05
C ASN A 49 7.25 -13.53 -1.24
N PRO A 50 7.11 -14.73 -1.82
CA PRO A 50 6.50 -14.92 -3.14
C PRO A 50 5.05 -14.43 -3.21
N LYS A 51 4.26 -14.57 -2.13
CA LYS A 51 2.84 -14.15 -2.06
C LYS A 51 2.61 -12.63 -2.03
N LYS A 52 3.67 -11.83 -1.97
CA LYS A 52 3.59 -10.35 -1.88
C LYS A 52 4.28 -9.65 -3.05
N VAL A 53 4.64 -10.41 -4.08
CA VAL A 53 5.35 -9.92 -5.26
C VAL A 53 4.34 -9.51 -6.32
N PHE A 54 4.53 -8.30 -6.85
CA PHE A 54 3.78 -7.78 -7.97
C PHE A 54 4.66 -7.80 -9.22
N SER A 55 4.09 -8.13 -10.37
CA SER A 55 4.80 -8.15 -11.65
C SER A 55 4.21 -7.10 -12.59
N ALA A 56 5.09 -6.28 -13.15
CA ALA A 56 4.75 -5.37 -14.24
C ALA A 56 4.78 -6.12 -15.58
N GLU A 57 4.15 -5.56 -16.61
CA GLU A 57 4.09 -6.13 -17.97
C GLU A 57 5.47 -6.41 -18.59
N ASN A 58 6.48 -5.62 -18.20
CA ASN A 58 7.87 -5.81 -18.65
C ASN A 58 8.62 -6.94 -17.91
N GLY A 59 7.93 -7.72 -17.08
CA GLY A 59 8.50 -8.82 -16.30
C GLY A 59 9.30 -8.39 -15.07
N LYS A 60 9.44 -7.07 -14.81
CA LYS A 60 10.06 -6.59 -13.57
C LYS A 60 9.14 -6.87 -12.38
N GLN A 61 9.75 -7.32 -11.29
CA GLN A 61 9.05 -7.68 -10.07
C GLN A 61 9.24 -6.59 -9.01
N TYR A 62 8.18 -6.31 -8.26
CA TYR A 62 8.12 -5.26 -7.26
C TYR A 62 7.51 -5.78 -5.96
N LEU A 63 7.87 -5.13 -4.86
CA LEU A 63 7.35 -5.39 -3.53
C LEU A 63 6.86 -4.07 -2.93
N ALA A 64 5.71 -4.10 -2.27
CA ALA A 64 5.26 -2.98 -1.45
C ALA A 64 6.23 -2.77 -0.29
N LYS A 65 6.94 -1.63 -0.28
CA LYS A 65 8.03 -1.36 0.64
C LYS A 65 7.56 -0.53 1.83
N VAL A 66 7.00 0.63 1.54
CA VAL A 66 6.63 1.64 2.55
C VAL A 66 5.18 2.03 2.32
N PHE A 67 4.40 2.05 3.39
CA PHE A 67 3.03 2.54 3.38
C PHE A 67 2.92 3.64 4.42
N GLU A 68 2.52 4.84 4.01
CA GLU A 68 2.52 6.03 4.86
C GLU A 68 1.17 6.74 4.85
N VAL A 69 0.86 7.40 5.96
CA VAL A 69 -0.26 8.33 6.11
C VAL A 69 0.28 9.72 6.45
N LEU A 70 -0.34 10.76 5.87
CA LEU A 70 -0.01 12.14 6.19
C LEU A 70 -0.79 12.59 7.42
N PHE A 71 -0.07 13.01 8.45
CA PHE A 71 -0.64 13.59 9.67
C PHE A 71 0.16 14.83 10.07
N GLN A 72 -0.54 15.97 10.24
CA GLN A 72 0.06 17.27 10.62
C GLN A 72 1.24 17.70 9.72
N GLY A 73 1.16 17.43 8.41
CA GLY A 73 2.20 17.79 7.45
C GLY A 73 3.39 16.81 7.40
N GLU A 74 3.33 15.73 8.17
CA GLU A 74 4.38 14.72 8.24
C GLU A 74 3.88 13.33 7.85
N TRP A 75 4.75 12.56 7.18
CA TRP A 75 4.45 11.18 6.79
C TRP A 75 4.85 10.22 7.91
N TYR A 76 3.88 9.43 8.37
CA TYR A 76 4.06 8.36 9.35
C TYR A 76 3.98 7.02 8.64
N GLU A 77 4.88 6.08 8.94
CA GLU A 77 4.92 4.76 8.33
C GLU A 77 4.01 3.76 9.07
N PHE A 78 3.30 2.94 8.33
CA PHE A 78 2.42 1.90 8.85
C PHE A 78 3.23 0.86 9.64
N VAL A 79 2.83 0.61 10.88
CA VAL A 79 3.42 -0.42 11.73
C VAL A 79 2.56 -1.66 11.74
N LYS A 80 1.34 -1.57 12.29
CA LYS A 80 0.41 -2.71 12.45
C LYS A 80 -1.00 -2.24 12.84
N PRO A 81 -2.03 -3.09 12.66
CA PRO A 81 -3.29 -2.95 13.40
C PRO A 81 -3.07 -3.14 14.90
N THR A 82 -3.82 -2.42 15.72
CA THR A 82 -3.77 -2.46 17.19
C THR A 82 -5.09 -2.90 17.82
N ALA A 83 -6.21 -2.65 17.15
CA ALA A 83 -7.52 -3.15 17.56
C ALA A 83 -8.37 -3.55 16.34
N HIS A 84 -9.14 -4.61 16.48
CA HIS A 84 -10.02 -5.14 15.44
C HIS A 84 -11.46 -4.70 15.68
N GLY A 85 -12.01 -3.89 14.78
CA GLY A 85 -13.44 -3.61 14.72
C GLY A 85 -14.11 -4.35 13.56
N MET A 86 -15.44 -4.25 13.47
CA MET A 86 -16.20 -4.91 12.40
C MET A 86 -15.99 -4.27 11.03
N THR A 87 -15.89 -2.94 10.99
CA THR A 87 -15.76 -2.15 9.74
C THR A 87 -14.44 -1.38 9.69
N LEU A 88 -14.01 -0.86 10.84
CA LEU A 88 -12.78 -0.11 11.01
C LEU A 88 -11.83 -0.88 11.93
N GLU A 89 -10.54 -0.69 11.72
CA GLU A 89 -9.48 -1.18 12.59
C GLU A 89 -8.64 0.00 13.06
N GLU A 90 -8.32 0.03 14.36
CA GLU A 90 -7.30 0.95 14.87
C GLU A 90 -5.94 0.49 14.35
N THR A 91 -5.15 1.43 13.89
CA THR A 91 -3.84 1.18 13.30
C THR A 91 -2.79 2.09 13.94
N LEU A 92 -1.61 1.53 14.15
CA LEU A 92 -0.43 2.26 14.60
C LEU A 92 0.45 2.63 13.42
N TRP A 93 0.82 3.91 13.39
CA TRP A 93 1.77 4.51 12.48
C TRP A 93 2.86 5.19 13.27
N SER A 94 4.09 5.20 12.76
CA SER A 94 5.23 5.74 13.50
C SER A 94 6.16 6.57 12.62
N ARG A 95 6.74 7.61 13.21
CA ARG A 95 7.74 8.47 12.58
C ARG A 95 8.73 8.91 13.66
N ASN A 96 10.00 8.54 13.51
CA ASN A 96 11.08 8.96 14.43
C ASN A 96 10.76 8.71 15.92
N GLY A 97 10.06 7.62 16.25
CA GLY A 97 9.66 7.29 17.62
C GLY A 97 8.38 7.98 18.11
N HIS A 98 7.74 8.80 17.27
CA HIS A 98 6.40 9.34 17.53
C HIS A 98 5.34 8.42 16.94
N ASP A 99 4.39 8.02 17.78
CA ASP A 99 3.30 7.13 17.40
C ASP A 99 2.01 7.89 17.10
N TYR A 100 1.30 7.44 16.08
CA TYR A 100 0.01 7.95 15.64
C TYR A 100 -0.98 6.78 15.53
N TYR A 101 -2.02 6.83 16.37
CA TYR A 101 -3.09 5.85 16.42
C TYR A 101 -4.33 6.42 15.73
N VAL A 102 -4.88 5.68 14.77
CA VAL A 102 -6.02 6.13 13.98
C VAL A 102 -6.79 4.95 13.39
N GLU A 103 -8.10 5.10 13.29
CA GLU A 103 -8.99 4.09 12.69
C GLU A 103 -9.12 4.26 11.18
N PHE A 104 -8.93 3.16 10.46
CA PHE A 104 -9.11 3.07 9.01
C PHE A 104 -9.98 1.88 8.65
N PRO A 105 -10.48 1.79 7.40
CA PRO A 105 -11.12 0.58 6.92
C PRO A 105 -10.26 -0.65 7.21
N LYS A 106 -10.94 -1.74 7.52
CA LYS A 106 -10.29 -3.02 7.73
C LYS A 106 -9.34 -3.36 6.57
N ASP A 107 -8.22 -3.97 6.88
CA ASP A 107 -7.24 -4.43 5.88
C ASP A 107 -6.67 -3.31 4.99
N ILE A 108 -6.65 -2.06 5.48
CA ILE A 108 -6.23 -0.87 4.70
C ILE A 108 -4.89 -1.04 3.97
N ARG A 109 -3.92 -1.73 4.59
CA ARG A 109 -2.62 -2.01 3.95
C ARG A 109 -2.77 -2.95 2.75
N SER A 110 -3.57 -4.00 2.86
CA SER A 110 -3.80 -4.95 1.78
C SER A 110 -4.55 -4.28 0.63
N VAL A 111 -5.58 -3.49 0.96
CA VAL A 111 -6.32 -2.68 -0.02
C VAL A 111 -5.39 -1.70 -0.75
N ALA A 112 -4.58 -0.95 0.00
CA ALA A 112 -3.62 -0.01 -0.55
C ALA A 112 -2.60 -0.70 -1.48
N GLN A 113 -2.16 -1.92 -1.15
CA GLN A 113 -1.24 -2.68 -2.00
C GLN A 113 -1.86 -3.02 -3.35
N VAL A 114 -3.12 -3.48 -3.35
CA VAL A 114 -3.82 -3.88 -4.58
C VAL A 114 -4.08 -2.67 -5.47
N ILE A 115 -4.74 -1.63 -4.95
CA ILE A 115 -5.10 -0.46 -5.78
C ILE A 115 -3.87 0.26 -6.32
N CYS A 116 -2.80 0.36 -5.51
CA CYS A 116 -1.59 1.05 -5.95
C CYS A 116 -0.78 0.21 -6.94
N ALA A 117 -0.78 -1.12 -6.79
CA ALA A 117 -0.15 -2.00 -7.77
C ALA A 117 -0.87 -1.93 -9.12
N GLU A 118 -2.20 -2.01 -9.12
CA GLU A 118 -3.02 -1.90 -10.33
C GLU A 118 -2.81 -0.55 -11.02
N GLU A 119 -2.80 0.54 -10.25
CA GLU A 119 -2.54 1.88 -10.78
C GLU A 119 -1.14 2.03 -11.40
N LEU A 120 -0.16 1.25 -10.92
CA LEU A 120 1.19 1.18 -11.49
C LEU A 120 1.32 0.17 -12.65
N GLY A 121 0.22 -0.45 -13.09
CA GLY A 121 0.24 -1.47 -14.14
C GLY A 121 0.90 -2.78 -13.69
N MET A 122 0.81 -3.09 -12.40
CA MET A 122 1.36 -4.31 -11.81
C MET A 122 0.22 -5.25 -11.39
N SER A 123 0.46 -6.55 -11.52
CA SER A 123 -0.47 -7.60 -11.08
C SER A 123 0.17 -8.44 -9.98
N LEU A 124 -0.65 -8.94 -9.04
CA LEU A 124 -0.15 -9.87 -8.04
C LEU A 124 0.28 -11.17 -8.73
N LEU A 125 1.49 -11.66 -8.42
CA LEU A 125 1.93 -12.94 -8.94
C LEU A 125 1.16 -14.05 -8.22
N GLU A 126 0.07 -14.53 -8.80
CA GLU A 126 -0.64 -15.70 -8.29
C GLU A 126 0.35 -16.87 -8.24
N THR A 127 0.50 -17.45 -7.05
CA THR A 127 1.24 -18.69 -6.92
C THR A 127 0.37 -19.75 -7.57
N ALA A 128 0.74 -20.19 -8.78
CA ALA A 128 0.14 -21.35 -9.41
C ALA A 128 0.03 -22.45 -8.35
N SER A 129 -1.21 -22.82 -8.04
CA SER A 129 -1.50 -23.91 -7.10
C SER A 129 -0.91 -25.18 -7.71
N ALA A 130 0.05 -25.79 -7.00
CA ALA A 130 0.49 -27.15 -7.27
C ALA A 130 -0.40 -28.13 -6.50
#